data_AF-A0AAD7G896-F1
#
_entry.id   AF-A0AAD7G896-F1
#
_cell.length_a   1.000
_cell.length_b   1.000
_cell.length_c   1.000
_cell.angle_alpha   90.00
_cell.angle_beta   90.00
_cell.angle_gamma   90.00
#
_symmetry.space_group_name_H-M   'P 1'
#
loop_
_entity.id
_entity.type
_entity.pdbx_description
1 polymer ?
#
loop_
_entity_poly.entity_id
_entity_poly.type
_entity_poly.pdbx_seq_one_letter_code
_entity_poly.pdbx_strand_id
1 'polypeptide(L)'
;MPVINLLTSDVLVDLMLRASSTIQNKLALSQVSQLWRNVALDTPLLWSSVTGGLSKAYCYRVPLILKRNDWHAHAFEALLPYLARIETLEVFLQRFTRNANPLLRSNLQFPALQTLRLEGGGDDLFLWIAAPRLRSLYLEDFVIDRPKLHALLVPT
;
A
#
# COMPACT_ATOMS: atom_id res chain seq x y z
N MET A 1 11.10 -32.68 20.87
CA MET A 1 10.57 -31.40 20.34
C MET A 1 11.62 -30.78 19.44
N PRO A 2 11.28 -30.34 18.22
CA PRO A 2 12.28 -29.77 17.32
C PRO A 2 12.79 -28.41 17.84
N VAL A 3 14.09 -28.17 17.63
CA VAL A 3 14.92 -27.07 18.15
C VAL A 3 14.58 -25.68 17.56
N ILE A 4 13.63 -25.62 16.63
CA ILE A 4 13.30 -24.41 15.85
C ILE A 4 12.73 -23.25 16.67
N ASN A 5 12.23 -23.52 17.89
CA ASN A 5 11.67 -22.49 18.78
C ASN A 5 12.71 -21.68 19.56
N LEU A 6 14.01 -21.92 19.37
CA LEU A 6 15.10 -21.14 20.01
C LEU A 6 15.52 -19.90 19.21
N LEU A 7 14.96 -19.70 18.01
CA LEU A 7 15.28 -18.53 17.19
C LEU A 7 14.58 -17.29 17.75
N THR A 8 15.33 -16.19 17.88
CA THR A 8 14.78 -14.89 18.29
C THR A 8 13.94 -14.28 17.17
N SER A 9 13.00 -13.40 17.52
CA SER A 9 12.15 -12.70 16.55
C SER A 9 12.95 -12.02 15.44
N ASP A 10 14.08 -11.39 15.76
CA ASP A 10 14.91 -10.68 14.77
C ASP A 10 15.50 -11.64 13.72
N VAL A 11 15.96 -12.82 14.15
CA VAL A 11 16.49 -13.85 13.25
C VAL A 11 15.38 -14.42 12.37
N LEU A 12 14.16 -14.55 12.91
CA LEU A 12 12.99 -14.97 12.15
C LEU A 12 12.57 -13.95 11.11
N VAL A 13 12.60 -12.65 11.44
CA VAL A 13 12.35 -11.56 10.50
C VAL A 13 13.38 -11.58 9.38
N ASP A 14 14.67 -11.67 9.70
CA ASP A 14 15.73 -11.69 8.69
C ASP A 14 15.63 -12.93 7.80
N LEU A 15 15.30 -14.11 8.37
CA LEU A 15 15.01 -15.32 7.62
C LEU A 15 13.82 -15.13 6.67
N MET A 16 12.70 -14.57 7.15
CA MET A 16 11.51 -14.37 6.33
C MET A 16 11.71 -13.30 5.23
N LEU A 17 12.54 -12.29 5.49
CA LEU A 17 12.94 -11.30 4.49
C LEU A 17 13.85 -11.91 3.42
N ARG A 18 14.77 -12.81 3.80
CA ARG A 18 15.72 -13.49 2.89
C ARG A 18 15.10 -14.66 2.13
N ALA A 19 14.16 -15.38 2.73
CA ALA A 19 13.71 -16.68 2.24
C ALA A 19 12.85 -16.62 0.97
N SER A 20 12.33 -15.45 0.57
CA SER A 20 11.84 -15.16 -0.79
C SER A 20 11.08 -13.83 -0.86
N SER A 21 11.10 -13.18 -2.03
CA SER A 21 10.24 -12.04 -2.34
C SER A 21 8.77 -12.42 -2.57
N THR A 22 8.44 -13.71 -2.71
CA THR A 22 7.10 -14.20 -3.03
C THR A 22 6.23 -14.32 -1.78
N ILE A 23 4.97 -13.89 -1.90
CA ILE A 23 3.97 -14.01 -0.83
C ILE A 23 3.75 -15.46 -0.39
N GLN A 24 3.80 -16.41 -1.34
CA GLN A 24 3.56 -17.82 -1.07
C GLN A 24 4.57 -18.41 -0.09
N ASN A 25 5.84 -18.02 -0.21
CA ASN A 25 6.88 -18.47 0.70
C ASN A 25 6.74 -17.80 2.07
N LYS A 26 6.40 -16.52 2.12
CA LYS A 26 6.12 -15.81 3.38
C LYS A 26 4.93 -16.41 4.13
N LEU A 27 3.88 -16.77 3.39
CA LEU A 27 2.73 -17.50 3.92
C LEU A 27 3.14 -18.90 4.41
N ALA A 28 3.87 -19.67 3.61
CA ALA A 28 4.35 -20.99 4.01
C ALA A 28 5.19 -20.94 5.30
N LEU A 29 6.09 -19.95 5.42
CA LEU A 29 6.90 -19.74 6.62
C LEU A 29 6.07 -19.33 7.83
N SER A 30 5.04 -18.50 7.64
CA SER A 30 4.11 -18.12 8.72
C SER A 30 3.27 -19.30 9.26
N GLN A 31 3.23 -20.44 8.54
CA GLN A 31 2.52 -21.65 8.97
C GLN A 31 3.40 -22.64 9.74
N VAL A 32 4.71 -22.40 9.86
CA VAL A 32 5.64 -23.32 10.53
C VAL A 32 5.36 -23.44 12.04
N SER A 33 5.04 -22.33 12.70
CA SER A 33 4.68 -22.31 14.12
C SER A 33 3.92 -21.02 14.49
N GLN A 34 3.32 -20.99 15.69
CA GLN A 34 2.65 -19.79 16.20
C GLN A 34 3.62 -18.60 16.34
N LEU A 35 4.87 -18.84 16.75
CA LEU A 35 5.89 -17.79 16.88
C LEU A 35 6.19 -17.14 15.52
N TRP A 36 6.39 -17.97 14.48
CA TRP A 36 6.64 -17.47 13.12
C TRP A 36 5.44 -16.67 12.61
N ARG A 37 4.22 -17.16 12.84
CA ARG A 37 3.01 -16.43 12.48
C ARG A 37 2.94 -15.05 13.13
N ASN A 38 3.18 -14.98 14.43
CA ASN A 38 3.14 -13.72 15.17
C ASN A 38 4.21 -12.75 14.65
N VAL A 39 5.46 -13.21 14.50
CA VAL A 39 6.54 -12.38 13.94
C VAL A 39 6.22 -11.89 12.53
N ALA A 40 5.62 -12.76 11.70
CA ALA A 40 5.20 -12.38 10.36
C ALA A 40 4.17 -11.24 10.41
N LEU A 41 3.12 -11.39 11.22
CA LEU A 41 2.05 -10.40 11.36
C LEU A 41 2.53 -9.09 12.01
N ASP A 42 3.43 -9.18 12.98
CA ASP A 42 3.98 -8.03 13.72
C ASP A 42 5.07 -7.27 12.94
N THR A 43 5.48 -7.77 11.76
CA THR A 43 6.51 -7.15 10.93
C THR A 43 5.93 -6.69 9.58
N PRO A 44 5.36 -5.47 9.51
CA PRO A 44 4.75 -4.93 8.28
C PRO A 44 5.67 -4.95 7.04
N LEU A 45 6.98 -4.83 7.25
CA LEU A 45 8.02 -4.92 6.21
C LEU A 45 8.02 -6.26 5.46
N LEU A 46 7.58 -7.35 6.09
CA LEU A 46 7.43 -8.63 5.41
C LEU A 46 6.33 -8.58 4.35
N TRP A 47 5.33 -7.72 4.51
CA TRP A 47 4.19 -7.64 3.62
C TRP A 47 4.29 -6.49 2.62
N SER A 48 5.30 -5.63 2.73
CA SER A 48 5.50 -4.53 1.77
C SER A 48 5.82 -5.00 0.35
N SER A 49 6.26 -6.26 0.17
CA SER A 49 6.48 -6.88 -1.14
C SER A 49 5.29 -7.70 -1.63
N VAL A 50 4.22 -7.80 -0.82
CA VAL A 50 2.96 -8.40 -1.26
C VAL A 50 2.27 -7.39 -2.16
N THR A 51 2.70 -7.41 -3.40
CA THR A 51 2.00 -6.79 -4.51
C THR A 51 1.58 -7.91 -5.43
N GLY A 52 0.27 -8.07 -5.68
CA GLY A 52 -0.19 -8.86 -6.80
C GLY A 52 0.39 -8.29 -8.10
N GLY A 53 1.41 -8.93 -8.67
CA GLY A 53 1.95 -8.79 -10.03
C GLY A 53 2.58 -7.43 -10.45
N LEU A 54 3.92 -7.43 -10.64
CA LEU A 54 4.79 -6.45 -11.38
C LEU A 54 5.00 -5.07 -10.72
N SER A 55 6.14 -4.38 -10.68
CA SER A 55 7.49 -4.48 -11.23
C SER A 55 8.44 -3.67 -10.30
N LYS A 56 9.75 -3.90 -10.42
CA LYS A 56 10.85 -3.45 -9.55
C LYS A 56 11.05 -1.93 -9.49
N ALA A 57 11.21 -1.37 -8.29
CA ALA A 57 12.22 -0.33 -7.98
C ALA A 57 12.39 -0.19 -6.46
N TYR A 58 13.64 -0.27 -6.00
CA TYR A 58 14.04 -0.12 -4.60
C TYR A 58 13.90 1.33 -4.11
N CYS A 59 13.30 1.56 -2.94
CA CYS A 59 13.67 2.71 -2.10
C CYS A 59 13.23 2.50 -0.65
N TYR A 60 14.09 2.89 0.31
CA TYR A 60 13.95 2.73 1.76
C TYR A 60 12.91 3.68 2.41
N ARG A 61 11.84 4.01 1.69
CA ARG A 61 10.66 4.73 2.17
C ARG A 61 9.48 3.92 1.66
N VAL A 62 8.89 3.09 2.52
CA VAL A 62 7.92 2.06 2.13
C VAL A 62 6.85 2.69 1.24
N PRO A 63 6.90 2.49 -0.09
CA PRO A 63 5.84 2.97 -0.95
C PRO A 63 4.65 2.07 -0.67
N LEU A 64 3.52 2.66 -0.29
CA LEU A 64 2.28 1.90 -0.21
C LEU A 64 1.76 1.75 -1.63
N ILE A 65 1.89 0.54 -2.16
CA ILE A 65 1.38 0.20 -3.49
C ILE A 65 0.05 -0.53 -3.29
N LEU A 66 -1.05 0.14 -3.66
CA LEU A 66 -2.40 -0.41 -3.60
C LEU A 66 -2.85 -0.82 -5.00
N LYS A 67 -3.14 -2.10 -5.19
CA LYS A 67 -3.66 -2.63 -6.46
C LYS A 67 -5.10 -3.09 -6.29
N ARG A 68 -5.89 -2.88 -7.36
CA ARG A 68 -7.35 -3.04 -7.41
C ARG A 68 -7.91 -4.31 -6.75
N ASN A 69 -7.20 -5.44 -6.81
CA ASN A 69 -7.72 -6.72 -6.32
C ASN A 69 -7.88 -6.75 -4.79
N ASP A 70 -7.29 -5.79 -4.06
CA ASP A 70 -7.21 -5.81 -2.60
C ASP A 70 -8.04 -4.68 -1.94
N TRP A 71 -8.89 -3.98 -2.70
CA TRP A 71 -9.69 -2.84 -2.23
C TRP A 71 -10.94 -3.27 -1.45
N HIS A 72 -10.76 -4.13 -0.47
CA HIS A 72 -11.80 -4.44 0.51
C HIS A 72 -11.83 -3.37 1.59
N ALA A 73 -13.02 -3.09 2.12
CA ALA A 73 -13.16 -2.01 3.09
C ALA A 73 -12.25 -2.18 4.32
N HIS A 74 -12.10 -3.44 4.74
CA HIS A 74 -11.25 -3.82 5.86
C HIS A 74 -9.74 -3.64 5.61
N ALA A 75 -9.27 -3.77 4.37
CA ALA A 75 -7.86 -3.55 4.05
C ALA A 75 -7.47 -2.07 4.29
N PHE A 76 -8.41 -1.16 4.04
CA PHE A 76 -8.20 0.27 4.24
C PHE A 76 -8.27 0.69 5.71
N GLU A 77 -9.20 0.12 6.48
CA GLU A 77 -9.27 0.33 7.94
C GLU A 77 -7.95 -0.05 8.63
N ALA A 78 -7.33 -1.15 8.17
CA ALA A 78 -6.02 -1.58 8.67
C ALA A 78 -4.88 -0.61 8.32
N LEU A 79 -5.05 0.24 7.29
CA LEU A 79 -4.06 1.24 6.88
C LEU A 79 -4.18 2.57 7.64
N LEU A 80 -5.33 2.83 8.30
CA LEU A 80 -5.58 4.08 9.04
C LEU A 80 -4.44 4.46 10.01
N PRO A 81 -3.89 3.54 10.83
CA PRO A 81 -2.81 3.88 11.77
C PRO A 81 -1.51 4.33 11.08
N TYR A 82 -1.34 4.01 9.79
CA TYR A 82 -0.11 4.24 9.06
C TYR A 82 -0.18 5.43 8.11
N LEU A 83 -1.36 6.03 7.89
CA LEU A 83 -1.55 7.13 6.93
C LEU A 83 -0.59 8.30 7.14
N ALA A 84 -0.29 8.62 8.40
CA ALA A 84 0.62 9.70 8.75
C ALA A 84 2.09 9.46 8.37
N ARG A 85 2.45 8.23 8.00
CA ARG A 85 3.83 7.82 7.66
C ARG A 85 4.02 7.52 6.18
N ILE A 86 2.94 7.49 5.40
CA ILE A 86 3.00 7.18 3.97
C ILE A 86 3.53 8.40 3.24
N GLU A 87 4.72 8.28 2.66
CA GLU A 87 5.33 9.32 1.84
C GLU A 87 5.11 9.12 0.34
N THR A 88 4.92 7.86 -0.08
CA THR A 88 4.66 7.48 -1.46
C THR A 88 3.43 6.57 -1.50
N LEU A 89 2.43 6.95 -2.28
CA LEU A 89 1.22 6.18 -2.51
C LEU A 89 1.10 5.92 -4.01
N GLU A 90 1.04 4.66 -4.40
CA GLU A 90 0.79 4.26 -5.78
C GLU A 90 -0.50 3.46 -5.84
N VAL A 91 -1.43 3.90 -6.68
CA VAL A 91 -2.75 3.29 -6.82
C VAL A 91 -2.95 2.88 -8.27
N PHE A 92 -3.17 1.58 -8.49
CA PHE A 92 -3.38 1.02 -9.82
C PHE A 92 -4.80 0.47 -9.92
N LEU A 93 -5.63 1.07 -10.78
CA LEU A 93 -7.04 0.78 -10.92
C LEU A 93 -7.34 0.35 -12.35
N GLN A 94 -7.47 -0.95 -12.55
CA GLN A 94 -7.79 -1.51 -13.86
C GLN A 94 -9.25 -1.22 -14.25
N ARG A 95 -9.65 -0.04 -14.74
CA ARG A 95 -11.03 0.34 -15.16
C ARG A 95 -12.05 0.43 -14.01
N PHE A 96 -12.43 1.64 -13.59
CA PHE A 96 -13.47 1.87 -12.59
C PHE A 96 -14.81 1.23 -13.00
N THR A 97 -15.36 0.38 -12.15
CA THR A 97 -16.81 0.17 -12.11
C THR A 97 -17.39 1.33 -11.32
N ARG A 98 -18.53 1.91 -11.76
CA ARG A 98 -19.14 3.13 -11.19
C ARG A 98 -19.52 3.05 -9.69
N ASN A 99 -19.28 1.92 -9.05
CA ASN A 99 -19.45 1.75 -7.61
C ASN A 99 -18.15 2.18 -6.93
N ALA A 100 -17.90 3.50 -6.93
CA ALA A 100 -16.81 4.08 -6.15
C ALA A 100 -16.95 3.63 -4.69
N ASN A 101 -15.88 3.02 -4.18
CA ASN A 101 -15.80 2.40 -2.87
C ASN A 101 -16.23 3.43 -1.78
N PRO A 102 -17.14 3.09 -0.84
CA PRO A 102 -17.61 4.02 0.19
C PRO A 102 -16.49 4.63 1.04
N LEU A 103 -15.32 4.00 1.11
CA LEU A 103 -14.15 4.51 1.82
C LEU A 103 -13.35 5.56 1.09
N LEU A 104 -13.50 5.62 -0.24
CA LEU A 104 -13.05 6.79 -0.93
C LEU A 104 -13.82 8.00 -0.28
N ARG A 105 -15.10 7.87 0.12
CA ARG A 105 -15.91 9.04 0.59
C ARG A 105 -15.48 9.62 1.93
N SER A 106 -14.65 8.91 2.68
CA SER A 106 -13.99 9.50 3.84
C SER A 106 -12.90 10.44 3.35
N ASN A 107 -12.89 11.70 3.81
CA ASN A 107 -11.81 12.65 3.51
C ASN A 107 -10.47 12.11 4.03
N LEU A 108 -9.75 11.35 3.23
CA LEU A 108 -8.52 10.68 3.63
C LEU A 108 -7.38 11.70 3.67
N GLN A 109 -6.71 11.79 4.82
CA GLN A 109 -5.58 12.67 5.01
C GLN A 109 -4.28 11.88 5.02
N PHE A 110 -3.36 12.25 4.14
CA PHE A 110 -2.00 11.72 4.09
C PHE A 110 -1.00 12.86 4.36
N PRO A 111 -0.79 13.23 5.64
CA PRO A 111 -0.03 14.43 6.00
C PRO A 111 1.46 14.36 5.65
N ALA A 112 2.02 13.16 5.43
CA ALA A 112 3.40 12.96 5.02
C ALA A 112 3.58 12.67 3.53
N LEU A 113 2.49 12.56 2.76
CA LEU A 113 2.54 12.13 1.36
C LEU A 113 3.24 13.17 0.50
N GLN A 114 4.31 12.74 -0.18
CA GLN A 114 5.13 13.53 -1.08
C GLN A 114 4.94 13.09 -2.53
N THR A 115 4.68 11.81 -2.77
CA THR A 115 4.51 11.25 -4.11
C THR A 115 3.20 10.49 -4.22
N LEU A 116 2.35 10.88 -5.16
CA LEU A 116 1.11 10.19 -5.51
C LEU A 116 1.20 9.74 -6.96
N ARG A 117 1.13 8.43 -7.19
CA ARG A 117 0.96 7.86 -8.53
C ARG A 117 -0.40 7.22 -8.62
N LEU A 118 -1.17 7.62 -9.60
CA LEU A 118 -2.43 7.02 -9.94
C LEU A 118 -2.30 6.48 -11.37
N GLU A 119 -2.64 5.22 -11.56
CA GLU A 119 -2.68 4.57 -12.88
C GLU A 119 -4.04 3.93 -13.09
N GLY A 120 -4.75 4.38 -14.13
CA GLY A 120 -6.13 4.01 -14.40
C GLY A 120 -7.10 4.60 -13.38
N GLY A 121 -8.31 4.95 -13.82
CA GLY A 121 -9.32 5.51 -12.93
C GLY A 121 -10.36 6.39 -13.61
N GLY A 122 -11.47 6.63 -12.93
CA GLY A 122 -12.41 7.70 -13.28
C GLY A 122 -12.13 8.95 -12.43
N ASP A 123 -12.71 10.08 -12.83
CA ASP A 123 -12.50 11.42 -12.26
C ASP A 123 -12.72 11.52 -10.73
N ASP A 124 -13.43 10.57 -10.13
CA ASP A 124 -13.94 10.68 -8.75
C ASP A 124 -12.86 10.48 -7.68
N LEU A 125 -11.70 9.89 -7.99
CA LEU A 125 -10.65 9.64 -7.01
C LEU A 125 -9.98 10.91 -6.47
N PHE A 126 -9.92 11.94 -7.31
CA PHE A 126 -9.14 13.14 -7.03
C PHE A 126 -9.71 13.99 -5.92
N LEU A 127 -11.03 14.01 -5.76
CA LEU A 127 -11.69 14.93 -4.83
C LEU A 127 -11.55 14.47 -3.35
N TRP A 128 -10.84 13.36 -3.08
CA TRP A 128 -11.02 12.57 -1.86
C TRP A 128 -9.69 12.31 -1.11
N ILE A 129 -8.55 12.75 -1.66
CA ILE A 129 -7.22 12.62 -1.05
C ILE A 129 -6.68 14.00 -0.65
N ALA A 130 -6.48 14.24 0.64
CA ALA A 130 -5.82 15.42 1.17
C ALA A 130 -4.35 15.11 1.48
N ALA A 131 -3.43 15.71 0.74
CA ALA A 131 -1.98 15.47 0.85
C ALA A 131 -1.21 16.80 0.87
N PRO A 132 -1.14 17.50 2.03
CA PRO A 132 -0.59 18.88 2.11
C PRO A 132 0.90 18.97 1.79
N ARG A 133 1.62 17.84 1.75
CA ARG A 133 3.06 17.79 1.44
C ARG A 133 3.34 17.22 0.05
N LEU A 134 2.32 17.09 -0.80
CA LEU A 134 2.47 16.48 -2.12
C LEU A 134 3.41 17.33 -2.99
N ARG A 135 4.43 16.67 -3.55
CA ARG A 135 5.46 17.27 -4.43
C ARG A 135 5.40 16.71 -5.84
N SER A 136 5.06 15.44 -5.96
CA SER A 136 5.07 14.68 -7.22
C SER A 136 3.72 14.02 -7.43
N LEU A 137 3.06 14.33 -8.55
CA LEU A 137 1.79 13.73 -8.96
C LEU A 137 1.95 13.09 -10.34
N TYR A 138 1.75 11.78 -10.41
CA TYR A 138 1.83 11.00 -11.65
C TYR A 138 0.46 10.44 -11.99
N LEU A 139 -0.08 10.83 -13.15
CA LEU A 139 -1.40 10.41 -13.61
C LEU A 139 -1.22 9.68 -14.92
N GLU A 140 -1.47 8.37 -14.90
CA GLU A 140 -1.38 7.50 -16.07
C GLU A 140 -2.77 6.95 -16.40
N ASP A 141 -3.13 6.94 -17.69
CA ASP A 141 -4.43 6.44 -18.17
C ASP A 141 -5.69 7.12 -17.59
N PHE A 142 -5.60 8.41 -17.25
CA PHE A 142 -6.76 9.20 -16.84
C PHE A 142 -7.32 10.04 -18.00
N VAL A 143 -8.64 9.93 -18.22
CA VAL A 143 -9.40 10.88 -19.05
C VAL A 143 -9.92 11.98 -18.14
N ILE A 144 -9.05 12.93 -17.75
CA ILE A 144 -9.46 14.02 -16.85
C ILE A 144 -10.07 15.15 -17.68
N ASP A 145 -11.26 15.56 -17.28
CA ASP A 145 -11.82 16.83 -17.74
C ASP A 145 -10.96 17.99 -17.16
N ARG A 146 -10.23 18.69 -18.03
CA ARG A 146 -9.20 19.70 -17.71
C ARG A 146 -9.51 20.64 -16.53
N PRO A 147 -10.74 21.19 -16.35
CA PRO A 147 -11.03 22.08 -15.22
C PRO A 147 -10.84 21.44 -13.83
N LYS A 148 -11.03 20.12 -13.67
CA LYS A 148 -10.87 19.43 -12.38
C LYS A 148 -9.42 19.31 -11.94
N LEU A 149 -8.49 19.30 -12.91
CA LEU A 149 -7.06 19.15 -12.66
C LEU A 149 -6.45 20.41 -12.03
N HIS A 150 -6.98 21.58 -12.39
CA HIS A 150 -6.54 22.85 -11.81
C HIS A 150 -6.84 22.97 -10.31
N ALA A 151 -7.94 22.38 -9.82
CA ALA A 151 -8.29 22.41 -8.40
C ALA A 151 -7.30 21.62 -7.51
N LEU A 152 -6.56 20.66 -8.08
CA LEU A 152 -5.61 19.82 -7.34
C LEU A 152 -4.23 20.47 -7.16
N LEU A 153 -3.87 21.39 -8.05
CA LEU A 153 -2.53 22.00 -8.08
C LEU A 153 -2.47 23.34 -7.35
N VAL A 154 -3.63 23.88 -6.98
CA VAL A 154 -3.71 25.13 -6.21
C VAL A 154 -3.99 24.77 -4.75
N PRO A 155 -3.04 25.02 -3.83
CA PRO A 155 -3.30 24.82 -2.41
C PRO A 155 -4.35 25.85 -1.96
N THR A 156 -5.50 25.38 -1.47
CA THR A 156 -6.45 26.18 -0.69
C THR A 156 -6.06 26.21 0.77
#